data_AF-A0A6C1BA40-F1
#
_entry.id   AF-A0A6C1BA40-F1
#
_cell.length_a   1.000
_cell.length_b   1.000
_cell.length_c   1.000
_cell.angle_alpha   90.00
_cell.angle_beta   90.00
_cell.angle_gamma   90.00
#
_symmetry.space_group_name_H-M   'P 1'
#
loop_
_entity.id
_entity.type
_entity.pdbx_description
1 polymer ?
#
loop_
_entity_poly.entity_id
_entity_poly.type
_entity_poly.pdbx_seq_one_letter_code
_entity_poly.pdbx_strand_id
1 'polypeptide(L)'
;MTTPAHRRAIVYSCSGCSSAAQLANHMALRLDRERRADMSCIAGVGGGVEALMRLARSGRPLLALDGCALACVHATLTRRGLTPAAHLRLDHYGVRKRKRTDFDPDQAEQLSTRACSRRWGCTCGRSRRSSSATRLGILPGRAAGATVAGRRSLVPNSRSWCR
;
A
#
# COMPACT_ATOMS: atom_id res chain seq x y z
N MET A 1 24.11 17.75 -9.39
CA MET A 1 23.21 17.48 -8.24
C MET A 1 22.11 16.53 -8.71
N THR A 2 22.27 15.25 -8.42
CA THR A 2 21.38 14.18 -8.90
C THR A 2 20.11 14.16 -8.05
N THR A 3 18.96 14.45 -8.64
CA THR A 3 17.63 14.29 -8.02
C THR A 3 17.53 12.88 -7.41
N PRO A 4 17.06 12.68 -6.17
CA PRO A 4 16.95 11.33 -5.63
C PRO A 4 15.97 10.57 -6.52
N ALA A 5 16.50 9.56 -7.22
CA ALA A 5 15.70 8.65 -8.02
C ALA A 5 14.52 8.20 -7.18
N HIS A 6 13.32 8.28 -7.74
CA HIS A 6 12.06 7.93 -7.10
C HIS A 6 12.12 6.46 -6.65
N ARG A 7 12.71 6.20 -5.47
CA ARG A 7 13.08 4.86 -5.06
C ARG A 7 11.81 4.15 -4.65
N ARG A 8 11.39 3.20 -5.48
CA ARG A 8 10.13 2.46 -5.32
C ARG A 8 10.06 1.82 -3.93
N ALA A 9 8.86 1.57 -3.44
CA ALA A 9 8.70 0.76 -2.23
C ALA A 9 9.34 -0.63 -2.43
N ILE A 10 9.77 -1.27 -1.35
CA ILE A 10 10.16 -2.68 -1.36
C ILE A 10 8.96 -3.49 -0.92
N VAL A 11 8.48 -4.41 -1.75
CA VAL A 11 7.38 -5.31 -1.39
C VAL A 11 7.92 -6.65 -0.88
N TYR A 12 7.34 -7.10 0.23
CA TYR A 12 7.57 -8.42 0.81
C TYR A 12 6.25 -9.16 0.89
N SER A 13 6.22 -10.42 0.44
CA SER A 13 5.02 -11.27 0.51
C SER A 13 5.22 -12.49 1.39
N CYS A 14 4.14 -12.95 1.99
CA CYS A 14 4.07 -14.29 2.57
C CYS A 14 4.07 -15.31 1.42
N SER A 15 5.22 -15.92 1.12
CA SER A 15 5.39 -16.84 -0.02
C SER A 15 5.45 -18.33 0.38
N GLY A 16 4.58 -18.75 1.30
CA GLY A 16 4.42 -20.16 1.72
C GLY A 16 3.55 -21.02 0.78
N CYS A 17 3.34 -22.30 1.12
CA CYS A 17 2.68 -23.30 0.25
C CYS A 17 1.13 -23.28 0.22
N SER A 18 0.48 -22.33 0.89
CA SER A 18 -1.00 -22.24 0.89
C SER A 18 -1.53 -21.32 -0.20
N SER A 19 -2.77 -21.52 -0.65
CA SER A 19 -3.46 -20.68 -1.64
C SER A 19 -3.33 -19.17 -1.32
N ALA A 20 -3.60 -18.79 -0.07
CA ALA A 20 -3.50 -17.41 0.39
C ALA A 20 -2.08 -16.82 0.28
N ALA A 21 -1.06 -17.64 0.50
CA ALA A 21 0.34 -17.23 0.40
C ALA A 21 0.78 -17.16 -1.07
N GLN A 22 0.33 -18.09 -1.91
CA GLN A 22 0.58 -18.03 -3.36
C GLN A 22 -0.10 -16.82 -4.00
N LEU A 23 -1.31 -16.46 -3.57
CA LEU A 23 -1.98 -15.22 -3.97
C LEU A 23 -1.19 -13.98 -3.56
N ALA A 24 -0.74 -13.95 -2.30
CA ALA A 24 0.10 -12.88 -1.79
C ALA A 24 1.38 -12.69 -2.62
N ASN A 25 2.04 -13.80 -2.94
CA ASN A 25 3.23 -13.85 -3.79
C ASN A 25 2.93 -13.39 -5.22
N HIS A 26 1.82 -13.84 -5.80
CA HIS A 26 1.37 -13.43 -7.13
C HIS A 26 1.20 -11.91 -7.23
N MET A 27 0.53 -11.30 -6.25
CA MET A 27 0.34 -9.85 -6.21
C MET A 27 1.67 -9.09 -6.09
N ALA A 28 2.61 -9.56 -5.26
CA ALA A 28 3.91 -8.94 -5.11
C ALA A 28 4.75 -9.02 -6.39
N LEU A 29 4.76 -10.18 -7.07
CA LEU A 29 5.43 -10.36 -8.36
C LEU A 29 4.82 -9.48 -9.45
N ARG A 30 3.50 -9.30 -9.45
CA ARG A 30 2.83 -8.38 -10.39
C ARG A 30 3.31 -6.94 -10.17
N LEU A 31 3.37 -6.47 -8.92
CA LEU A 31 3.89 -5.14 -8.59
C LEU A 31 5.34 -4.93 -9.06
N ASP A 32 6.17 -5.97 -8.92
CA ASP A 32 7.57 -5.97 -9.36
C ASP A 32 7.71 -5.88 -10.88
N ARG A 33 7.00 -6.76 -11.60
CA ARG A 33 6.99 -6.80 -13.07
C ARG A 33 6.42 -5.53 -13.69
N GLU A 34 5.39 -4.95 -13.07
CA GLU A 34 4.82 -3.65 -13.44
C GLU A 34 5.72 -2.46 -13.03
N ARG A 35 6.87 -2.72 -12.40
CA ARG A 35 7.81 -1.68 -11.93
C ARG A 35 7.17 -0.66 -10.98
N ARG A 36 6.21 -1.10 -10.17
CA ARG A 36 5.48 -0.26 -9.19
C ARG A 36 6.07 -0.36 -7.78
N ALA A 37 6.63 -1.52 -7.44
CA ALA A 37 7.49 -1.77 -6.29
C ALA A 37 8.68 -2.63 -6.76
N ASP A 38 9.73 -2.76 -5.96
CA ASP A 38 10.74 -3.81 -6.19
C ASP A 38 10.51 -4.91 -5.14
N MET A 39 10.45 -6.17 -5.55
CA MET A 39 10.22 -7.30 -4.65
C MET A 39 11.52 -7.79 -4.01
N SER A 40 11.46 -8.16 -2.73
CA SER A 40 12.59 -8.74 -2.00
C SER A 40 12.16 -9.95 -1.18
N CYS A 41 13.10 -10.88 -0.95
CA CYS A 41 12.82 -12.15 -0.30
C CYS A 41 12.65 -11.98 1.22
N ILE A 42 11.44 -12.19 1.73
CA ILE A 42 11.17 -12.15 3.17
C ILE A 42 11.88 -13.28 3.94
N ALA A 43 12.06 -14.45 3.32
CA ALA A 43 12.74 -15.57 3.95
C ALA A 43 14.19 -15.23 4.28
N GLY A 44 14.87 -14.52 3.38
CA GLY A 44 16.24 -14.07 3.63
C GLY A 44 16.34 -12.93 4.64
N VAL A 45 15.33 -12.04 4.74
CA VAL A 45 15.23 -11.10 5.88
C VAL A 45 15.03 -11.86 7.19
N GLY A 46 14.16 -12.87 7.21
CA GLY A 46 13.94 -13.75 8.36
C GLY A 46 15.17 -14.56 8.76
N GLY A 47 15.99 -14.98 7.79
CA GLY A 47 17.28 -15.64 7.99
C GLY A 47 18.43 -14.69 8.31
N GLY A 48 18.26 -13.38 8.14
CA GLY A 48 19.31 -12.39 8.42
C GLY A 48 20.40 -12.33 7.35
N VAL A 49 20.07 -12.68 6.11
CA VAL A 49 20.99 -12.58 4.97
C VAL A 49 21.39 -11.12 4.78
N GLU A 50 22.68 -10.83 4.92
CA GLU A 50 23.22 -9.46 5.02
C GLU A 50 22.81 -8.56 3.85
N ALA A 51 22.85 -9.07 2.62
CA ALA A 51 22.43 -8.31 1.44
C ALA A 51 20.95 -7.87 1.50
N LEU A 52 20.08 -8.75 2.01
CA LEU A 52 18.64 -8.48 2.12
C LEU A 52 18.31 -7.60 3.34
N MET A 53 19.08 -7.72 4.42
CA MET A 53 18.99 -6.83 5.58
C MET A 53 19.40 -5.40 5.21
N ARG A 54 20.50 -5.21 4.47
CA ARG A 54 20.91 -3.89 3.94
C ARG A 54 19.85 -3.26 3.06
N LEU A 55 19.23 -4.07 2.18
CA LEU A 55 18.13 -3.59 1.34
C LEU A 55 16.90 -3.21 2.18
N ALA A 56 16.51 -4.02 3.15
CA ALA A 56 15.37 -3.74 4.03
C ALA A 56 15.59 -2.49 4.89
N ARG A 57 16.84 -2.17 5.26
CA ARG A 57 17.24 -0.98 6.03
C ARG A 57 17.59 0.22 5.16
N SER A 58 17.37 0.15 3.86
CA SER A 58 17.82 1.17 2.91
C SER A 58 17.06 2.50 2.95
N GLY A 59 16.16 2.69 3.93
CA GLY A 59 15.28 3.85 4.06
C GLY A 59 14.12 3.91 3.07
N ARG A 60 14.00 2.91 2.19
CA ARG A 60 12.87 2.78 1.25
C ARG A 60 11.60 2.38 2.02
N PRO A 61 10.41 2.85 1.59
CA PRO A 61 9.15 2.37 2.17
C PRO A 61 9.04 0.86 2.00
N LEU A 62 8.68 0.15 3.08
CA LEU A 62 8.46 -1.30 3.03
C LEU A 62 6.95 -1.57 2.97
N LEU A 63 6.53 -2.41 2.02
CA LEU A 63 5.18 -2.89 1.87
C LEU A 63 5.13 -4.36 2.32
N ALA A 64 4.38 -4.64 3.37
CA ALA A 64 4.13 -6.00 3.84
C ALA A 64 2.84 -6.53 3.23
N LEU A 65 2.89 -7.72 2.62
CA LEU A 65 1.75 -8.37 1.99
C LEU A 65 1.58 -9.78 2.58
N ASP A 66 0.59 -9.92 3.44
CA ASP A 66 0.28 -11.16 4.14
C ASP A 66 -1.04 -11.76 3.67
N GLY A 67 -1.01 -13.05 3.33
CA GLY A 67 -2.19 -13.76 2.81
C GLY A 67 -3.18 -14.20 3.88
N CYS A 68 -2.74 -14.35 5.13
CA CYS A 68 -3.56 -14.90 6.21
C CYS A 68 -3.25 -14.27 7.56
N ALA A 69 -4.09 -14.57 8.56
CA ALA A 69 -4.00 -14.04 9.91
C ALA A 69 -2.67 -14.31 10.64
N LEU A 70 -1.83 -15.22 10.14
CA LEU A 70 -0.49 -15.45 10.70
C LEU A 70 0.46 -14.26 10.53
N ALA A 71 0.21 -13.40 9.54
CA ALA A 71 0.98 -12.18 9.28
C ALA A 71 2.51 -12.40 9.27
N CYS A 72 2.96 -13.41 8.52
CA CYS A 72 4.35 -13.87 8.53
C CYS A 72 5.35 -12.77 8.14
N VAL A 73 5.01 -11.93 7.17
CA VAL A 73 5.85 -10.81 6.73
C VAL A 73 5.96 -9.79 7.84
N HIS A 74 4.81 -9.32 8.35
CA HIS A 74 4.77 -8.36 9.44
C HIS A 74 5.57 -8.86 10.64
N ALA A 75 5.33 -10.09 11.11
CA ALA A 75 6.05 -10.68 12.23
C ALA A 75 7.57 -10.75 11.99
N THR A 76 7.99 -11.07 10.76
CA THR A 76 9.41 -11.11 10.39
C THR A 76 10.05 -9.73 10.42
N LEU A 77 9.39 -8.73 9.84
CA LEU A 77 9.88 -7.34 9.84
C LEU A 77 9.99 -6.80 11.28
N THR A 78 8.95 -6.98 12.10
CA THR A 78 8.93 -6.52 13.49
C THR A 78 10.07 -7.15 14.30
N ARG A 79 10.30 -8.46 14.19
CA ARG A 79 11.42 -9.14 14.88
C ARG A 79 12.80 -8.62 14.47
N ARG A 80 12.92 -8.06 13.27
CA ARG A 80 14.16 -7.46 12.73
C ARG A 80 14.27 -5.96 13.01
N GLY A 81 13.33 -5.38 13.77
CA GLY A 81 13.26 -3.96 14.09
C GLY A 81 12.82 -3.08 12.91
N LEU A 82 12.13 -3.66 11.93
CA LEU A 82 11.66 -2.97 10.74
C LEU A 82 10.16 -2.71 10.83
N THR A 83 9.74 -1.50 10.44
CA THR A 83 8.33 -1.12 10.42
C THR A 83 7.86 -0.93 8.98
N PRO A 84 6.86 -1.69 8.51
CA PRO A 84 6.31 -1.48 7.18
C PRO A 84 5.52 -0.17 7.12
N ALA A 85 5.67 0.55 6.01
CA ALA A 85 4.90 1.76 5.73
C ALA A 85 3.43 1.43 5.41
N ALA A 86 3.17 0.23 4.89
CA ALA A 86 1.84 -0.30 4.67
C ALA A 86 1.83 -1.82 4.84
N HIS A 87 0.71 -2.34 5.34
CA HIS A 87 0.51 -3.77 5.56
C HIS A 87 -0.83 -4.19 4.96
N LEU A 88 -0.78 -5.03 3.92
CA LEU A 88 -1.95 -5.64 3.30
C LEU A 88 -2.18 -7.02 3.91
N ARG A 89 -3.34 -7.19 4.54
CA ARG A 89 -3.84 -8.49 4.99
C ARG A 89 -4.95 -8.96 4.08
N LEU A 90 -4.69 -9.94 3.23
CA LEU A 90 -5.65 -10.44 2.25
C LEU A 90 -6.83 -11.17 2.89
N ASP A 91 -6.64 -11.75 4.08
CA ASP A 91 -7.72 -12.40 4.82
C ASP A 91 -8.82 -11.43 5.25
N HIS A 92 -8.49 -10.14 5.44
CA HIS A 92 -9.49 -9.09 5.65
C HIS A 92 -10.35 -8.79 4.41
N TYR A 93 -9.95 -9.31 3.25
CA TYR A 93 -10.68 -9.19 1.98
C TYR A 93 -11.30 -10.52 1.54
N GLY A 94 -11.49 -11.47 2.48
CA GLY A 94 -12.17 -12.74 2.22
C GLY A 94 -11.28 -13.84 1.66
N VAL A 95 -9.97 -13.64 1.55
CA VAL A 95 -9.04 -14.69 1.14
C VAL A 95 -8.95 -15.76 2.23
N ARG A 96 -9.23 -17.01 1.86
CA ARG A 96 -9.17 -18.15 2.78
C ARG A 96 -7.95 -19.01 2.50
N LYS A 97 -7.21 -19.35 3.55
CA LYS A 97 -6.05 -20.23 3.49
C LYS A 97 -6.50 -21.68 3.23
N ARG A 98 -6.11 -22.24 2.09
CA ARG A 98 -6.26 -23.67 1.75
C ARG A 98 -4.88 -24.25 1.47
N LYS A 99 -4.64 -25.50 1.87
CA LYS A 99 -3.40 -26.24 1.57
C LYS A 99 -3.63 -27.11 0.34
N ARG A 100 -2.58 -27.33 -0.46
CA ARG A 100 -2.63 -28.18 -1.68
C ARG A 100 -3.69 -27.71 -2.68
N THR A 101 -3.89 -26.41 -2.76
CA THR A 101 -4.86 -25.79 -3.68
C THR A 101 -4.27 -24.47 -4.12
N ASP A 102 -4.40 -24.16 -5.40
CA ASP A 102 -4.04 -22.86 -5.94
C ASP A 102 -5.02 -21.77 -5.48
N PHE A 103 -4.65 -20.52 -5.73
CA PHE A 103 -5.52 -19.38 -5.49
C PHE A 103 -6.50 -19.17 -6.63
N ASP A 104 -7.60 -18.48 -6.34
CA ASP A 104 -8.58 -18.08 -7.33
C ASP A 104 -8.03 -16.90 -8.17
N PRO A 105 -7.84 -17.07 -9.50
CA PRO A 105 -7.31 -16.02 -10.35
C PRO A 105 -8.22 -14.80 -10.47
N ASP A 106 -9.55 -14.97 -10.39
CA ASP A 106 -10.50 -13.85 -10.45
C ASP A 106 -10.40 -13.01 -9.18
N GLN A 107 -10.27 -13.67 -8.03
CA GLN A 107 -9.98 -13.00 -6.77
C GLN A 107 -8.63 -12.27 -6.83
N ALA A 108 -7.63 -12.83 -7.51
CA ALA A 108 -6.33 -12.20 -7.69
C ALA A 108 -6.40 -10.91 -8.49
N GLU A 109 -7.15 -10.88 -9.59
CA GLU A 109 -7.34 -9.67 -10.39
C GLU A 109 -8.06 -8.60 -9.56
N GLN A 110 -9.19 -8.95 -8.95
CA GLN A 110 -10.00 -8.01 -8.14
C GLN A 110 -9.18 -7.35 -7.03
N LEU A 111 -8.37 -8.12 -6.31
CA LEU A 111 -7.53 -7.60 -5.22
C LEU A 111 -6.35 -6.78 -5.75
N SER A 112 -5.75 -7.16 -6.87
CA SER A 112 -4.67 -6.41 -7.51
C SER A 112 -5.15 -5.04 -7.99
N THR A 113 -6.33 -4.95 -8.60
CA THR A 113 -6.94 -3.68 -9.01
C THR A 113 -7.23 -2.79 -7.80
N ARG A 114 -7.81 -3.34 -6.73
CA ARG A 114 -8.08 -2.60 -5.48
C ARG A 114 -6.81 -2.14 -4.76
N ALA A 115 -5.76 -2.96 -4.78
CA ALA A 115 -4.45 -2.60 -4.25
C ALA A 115 -3.77 -1.51 -5.12
N CYS A 116 -4.10 -1.39 -6.40
CA CYS A 116 -3.63 -0.29 -7.21
C CYS A 116 -4.30 1.05 -6.87
N SER A 117 -5.63 1.05 -6.68
CA SER A 117 -6.39 2.29 -6.47
C SER A 117 -6.13 2.98 -5.13
N ARG A 118 -5.78 2.22 -4.08
CA ARG A 118 -5.64 2.73 -2.70
C ARG A 118 -4.29 3.43 -2.38
N ARG A 119 -3.49 3.81 -3.40
CA ARG A 119 -2.25 4.60 -3.25
C ARG A 119 -1.26 3.97 -2.25
N TRP A 120 -0.89 2.71 -2.50
CA TRP A 120 -0.02 1.89 -1.65
C TRP A 120 1.45 2.23 -1.80
N GLY A 121 1.87 3.45 -1.45
CA GLY A 121 3.28 3.89 -1.58
C GLY A 121 3.86 3.84 -3.01
N CYS A 122 3.11 3.30 -3.98
CA CYS A 122 3.43 3.25 -5.39
C CYS A 122 3.25 4.66 -5.91
N THR A 123 4.34 5.21 -6.44
CA THR A 123 4.38 6.58 -6.95
C THR A 123 3.77 6.68 -8.35
N CYS A 124 3.11 5.62 -8.82
CA CYS A 124 2.32 5.62 -10.04
C CYS A 124 1.21 6.67 -9.91
N GLY A 125 1.38 7.80 -10.61
CA GLY A 125 0.33 8.81 -10.78
C GLY A 125 0.44 10.10 -9.96
N ARG A 126 1.58 10.44 -9.34
CA ARG A 126 1.81 11.81 -8.84
C ARG A 126 2.49 12.66 -9.93
N SER A 127 1.92 12.71 -11.15
CA SER A 127 2.18 13.88 -11.99
C SER A 127 1.61 15.09 -11.24
N ARG A 128 2.43 16.13 -11.13
CA ARG A 128 2.08 17.35 -10.42
C ARG A 128 0.77 17.88 -11.02
N ARG A 129 -0.34 17.89 -10.26
CA ARG A 129 -1.35 18.92 -10.49
C ARG A 129 -0.71 20.22 -10.06
N SER A 130 -0.04 20.90 -11.00
CA SER A 130 0.31 22.31 -10.86
C SER A 130 -1.01 23.06 -10.72
N SER A 131 -1.39 23.33 -9.48
CA SER A 131 -2.42 24.31 -9.17
C SER A 131 -1.77 25.68 -9.36
N SER A 132 -1.53 26.07 -10.62
CA SER A 132 -1.38 27.48 -10.96
C SER A 132 -2.79 28.07 -10.91
N ALA A 133 -3.26 28.33 -9.69
CA ALA A 133 -4.26 29.34 -9.47
C ALA A 133 -3.62 30.67 -9.90
N THR A 134 -3.81 31.04 -11.16
CA THR A 134 -3.57 32.39 -11.63
C THR A 134 -4.47 33.30 -10.80
N ARG A 135 -3.89 33.92 -9.77
CA ARG A 135 -4.42 35.15 -9.18
C ARG A 135 -4.48 36.19 -10.28
N LEU A 136 -5.65 36.38 -10.86
CA LEU A 136 -6.04 37.65 -11.45
C LEU A 136 -6.97 38.31 -10.43
N GLY A 137 -6.44 39.33 -9.78
CA GLY A 137 -7.14 40.12 -8.78
C GLY A 137 -8.16 41.05 -9.45
N ILE A 138 -9.33 41.15 -8.83
CA ILE A 138 -10.23 42.30 -8.94
C ILE A 138 -10.81 42.54 -7.53
N LEU A 139 -10.56 43.72 -6.97
CA LEU A 139 -11.07 44.25 -5.70
C LEU A 139 -12.52 44.76 -5.86
N PRO A 140 -13.25 45.11 -4.77
CA PRO A 140 -14.63 44.66 -4.54
C PRO A 140 -15.72 45.69 -4.86
N GLY A 141 -16.93 45.19 -5.12
CA GLY A 141 -18.18 45.97 -5.14
C GLY A 141 -19.21 45.36 -4.17
N ARG A 142 -19.59 46.16 -3.16
CA ARG A 142 -20.78 46.03 -2.28
C ARG A 142 -22.06 45.90 -3.13
N ALA A 143 -23.23 45.40 -2.71
CA ALA A 143 -23.81 44.74 -1.54
C ALA A 143 -25.17 44.15 -1.98
N ALA A 144 -25.76 43.25 -1.18
CA ALA A 144 -27.20 43.07 -0.91
C ALA A 144 -27.52 41.59 -0.65
N GLY A 145 -28.17 41.32 0.47
CA GLY A 145 -28.31 39.98 1.02
C GLY A 145 -29.49 39.16 0.50
N ALA A 146 -29.53 37.92 0.96
CA ALA A 146 -30.74 37.14 1.11
C ALA A 146 -30.46 36.01 2.12
N THR A 147 -31.26 35.99 3.19
CA THR A 147 -31.46 34.89 4.13
C THR A 147 -32.09 33.68 3.44
N VAL A 148 -31.71 32.46 3.85
CA VAL A 148 -32.62 31.40 4.36
C VAL A 148 -31.86 30.10 4.67
N ALA A 149 -32.30 29.47 5.75
CA ALA A 149 -32.05 28.14 6.30
C ALA A 149 -31.72 27.03 5.28
N GLY A 150 -31.02 25.94 5.58
CA GLY A 150 -30.73 25.27 6.84
C GLY A 150 -30.73 23.75 6.57
N ARG A 151 -29.88 23.02 7.32
CA ARG A 151 -29.70 21.55 7.39
C ARG A 151 -28.73 20.93 6.37
N ARG A 152 -27.47 20.90 6.82
CA ARG A 152 -26.46 19.91 6.47
C ARG A 152 -26.70 18.64 7.28
N SER A 153 -26.86 17.50 6.61
CA SER A 153 -26.77 16.19 7.27
C SER A 153 -25.31 15.87 7.55
N LEU A 154 -24.99 15.86 8.84
CA LEU A 154 -23.78 15.34 9.43
C LEU A 154 -23.80 13.81 9.31
N VAL A 155 -22.81 13.22 8.65
CA VAL A 155 -22.50 11.79 8.79
C VAL A 155 -21.24 11.66 9.64
N PRO A 156 -21.22 10.83 10.71
CA PRO A 156 -20.19 10.92 11.73
C PRO A 156 -18.87 10.28 11.31
N ASN A 157 -17.82 10.96 11.76
CA ASN A 157 -16.45 10.52 11.97
C ASN A 157 -16.37 9.18 12.73
N SER A 158 -15.71 8.17 12.14
CA SER A 158 -15.16 7.03 12.90
C SER A 158 -13.68 6.83 12.55
N ARG A 159 -12.84 7.71 13.07
CA ARG A 159 -11.43 7.43 13.36
C ARG A 159 -11.35 6.40 14.49
N SER A 160 -10.90 5.18 14.22
CA SER A 160 -10.30 4.29 15.25
C SER A 160 -9.80 2.96 14.67
N TRP A 161 -8.69 2.96 13.94
CA TRP A 161 -7.94 1.71 13.71
C TRP A 161 -6.42 2.01 13.70
N CYS A 162 -5.88 2.18 14.91
CA CYS A 162 -4.47 2.05 15.25
C CYS A 162 -4.38 1.76 16.77
N ARG A 163 -4.47 0.49 17.14
CA ARG A 163 -3.75 -0.13 18.26
C ARG A 163 -3.46 -1.58 17.87
#